data_AF-A0A1H5QG28-F1
#
_entry.id   AF-A0A1H5QG28-F1
#
_cell.length_a   1.000
_cell.length_b   1.000
_cell.length_c   1.000
_cell.angle_alpha   90.00
_cell.angle_beta   90.00
_cell.angle_gamma   90.00
#
_symmetry.space_group_name_H-M   'P 1'
#
loop_
_entity.id
_entity.type
_entity.pdbx_description
1 polymer ?
#
loop_
_entity_poly.entity_id
_entity_poly.type
_entity_poly.pdbx_seq_one_letter_code
_entity_poly.pdbx_strand_id
1 'polypeptide(L)' 'MTTQTLDTIASEQLDLQLDIVEDRLRQDYEGVEVHTLVERERHRFDAARIHAFVPILVERAVREFLREPAGKHRR' A
#
# COMPACT_ATOMS: atom_id res chain seq x y z
N MET A 1 5.98 -29.01 1.02
CA MET A 1 6.13 -28.12 2.19
C MET A 1 6.95 -26.86 1.90
N THR A 2 7.75 -26.80 0.83
CA THR A 2 8.57 -25.62 0.49
C THR A 2 7.78 -24.40 -0.02
N THR A 3 6.66 -24.61 -0.71
CA THR A 3 5.83 -23.52 -1.27
C THR A 3 5.21 -22.65 -0.19
N GLN A 4 4.68 -23.27 0.88
CA GLN A 4 4.01 -22.56 1.97
C GLN A 4 4.95 -21.63 2.73
N THR A 5 6.21 -22.03 2.94
CA THR A 5 7.23 -21.18 3.57
C THR A 5 7.62 -19.98 2.70
N LEU A 6 7.68 -20.15 1.37
CA LEU A 6 8.00 -19.06 0.45
C LEU A 6 6.88 -18.02 0.39
N ASP A 7 5.62 -18.45 0.38
CA ASP A 7 4.47 -17.55 0.39
C ASP A 7 4.38 -16.73 1.69
N THR A 8 4.71 -17.33 2.84
CA THR A 8 4.80 -16.62 4.12
C THR A 8 5.90 -15.56 4.10
N ILE A 9 7.12 -15.91 3.67
CA ILE A 9 8.26 -14.98 3.62
C ILE A 9 7.96 -13.82 2.65
N ALA A 10 7.35 -14.12 1.49
CA ALA A 10 6.97 -13.09 0.52
C ALA A 10 5.89 -12.14 1.07
N SER A 11 4.98 -12.65 1.90
CA SER A 11 3.95 -11.84 2.56
C SER A 11 4.53 -10.96 3.65
N GLU A 12 5.38 -11.51 4.52
CA GLU A 12 6.08 -10.74 5.56
C GLU A 12 6.99 -9.66 4.97
N GLN A 13 7.66 -9.96 3.85
CA GLN A 13 8.47 -8.98 3.14
C GLN A 13 7.61 -7.86 2.53
N LEU A 14 6.43 -8.19 2.01
CA LEU A 14 5.48 -7.19 1.51
C LEU A 14 5.00 -6.28 2.66
N ASP A 15 4.66 -6.85 3.81
CA ASP A 15 4.22 -6.09 4.99
C ASP A 15 5.28 -5.07 5.43
N LEU A 16 6.54 -5.51 5.58
CA LEU A 16 7.66 -4.62 5.91
C LEU A 16 7.85 -3.50 4.88
N GLN A 17 7.66 -3.80 3.59
CA GLN A 17 7.76 -2.77 2.54
C GLN A 17 6.61 -1.76 2.61
N LEU A 18 5.41 -2.20 2.99
CA LEU A 18 4.26 -1.32 3.18
C LEU A 18 4.40 -0.46 4.43
N ASP A 19 4.99 -0.95 5.51
CA ASP A 19 5.32 -0.14 6.70
C ASP A 19 6.25 1.04 6.33
N ILE A 20 7.28 0.78 5.52
CA ILE A 20 8.19 1.82 5.02
C ILE A 20 7.45 2.84 4.15
N VAL A 21 6.49 2.39 3.33
CA VAL A 21 5.65 3.28 2.54
C VAL A 21 4.77 4.15 3.44
N GLU A 22 4.16 3.56 4.47
CA GLU A 22 3.31 4.26 5.42
C GLU A 22 4.10 5.34 6.18
N ASP A 23 5.30 5.01 6.65
CA ASP A 23 6.18 5.95 7.33
C ASP A 23 6.54 7.16 6.45
N ARG A 24 6.89 6.93 5.18
CA ARG A 24 7.15 8.03 4.22
C ARG A 24 5.92 8.90 4.02
N LEU A 25 4.76 8.29 3.81
CA LEU A 25 3.52 9.02 3.59
C LEU A 25 3.12 9.83 4.83
N ARG A 26 3.35 9.31 6.04
CA ARG A 26 3.10 10.02 7.30
C ARG A 26 4.00 11.24 7.46
N GLN A 27 5.25 11.15 6.98
CA GLN A 27 6.17 12.29 6.94
C GLN A 27 5.74 13.35 5.91
N ASP A 28 5.27 12.94 4.74
CA ASP A 28 4.87 13.83 3.66
C ASP A 28 3.50 14.50 3.89
N TYR A 29 2.61 13.84 4.63
CA TYR A 29 1.21 14.25 4.85
C TYR A 29 0.86 14.23 6.34
N GLU A 30 1.39 15.20 7.09
CA GLU A 30 1.12 15.34 8.52
C GLU A 30 -0.39 15.53 8.81
N GLY A 31 -0.91 14.82 9.81
CA GLY A 31 -2.31 14.91 10.24
C GLY A 31 -3.32 14.13 9.40
N VAL A 32 -2.85 13.32 8.44
CA VAL A 32 -3.68 12.42 7.63
C VAL A 32 -3.61 10.99 8.18
N GLU A 33 -4.77 10.32 8.28
CA GLU A 33 -4.85 8.88 8.60
C GLU A 33 -4.39 8.03 7.40
N VAL A 34 -3.07 7.94 7.22
CA VAL A 34 -2.43 7.24 6.09
C VAL A 34 -2.68 5.73 6.14
N HIS A 35 -2.69 5.13 7.33
CA HIS A 35 -2.84 3.68 7.52
C HIS A 35 -4.08 3.14 6.80
N THR A 36 -5.25 3.76 7.01
CA THR A 36 -6.51 3.34 6.37
C THR A 36 -6.45 3.46 4.84
N LEU A 37 -5.72 4.45 4.30
CA LEU A 37 -5.56 4.62 2.86
C LEU A 37 -4.64 3.56 2.27
N VAL A 38 -3.54 3.25 2.96
CA VAL A 38 -2.60 2.20 2.57
C VAL A 38 -3.27 0.83 2.60
N GLU A 39 -4.01 0.50 3.66
CA GLU A 39 -4.76 -0.76 3.75
C GLU A 39 -5.81 -0.89 2.64
N ARG A 40 -6.59 0.17 2.42
CA ARG A 40 -7.60 0.20 1.35
C ARG A 40 -6.98 -0.08 -0.02
N GLU A 41 -5.87 0.56 -0.33
CA GLU A 41 -5.21 0.38 -1.63
C GLU A 41 -4.48 -0.96 -1.73
N ARG A 42 -3.91 -1.46 -0.62
CA ARG A 42 -3.32 -2.80 -0.52
C ARG A 42 -4.33 -3.88 -0.89
N HIS A 43 -5.55 -3.81 -0.36
CA HIS A 43 -6.60 -4.80 -0.61
C HIS A 43 -6.96 -4.96 -2.10
N ARG A 44 -6.73 -3.93 -2.92
CA ARG A 44 -6.94 -4.03 -4.39
C ARG A 44 -5.99 -5.02 -5.06
N PHE A 45 -4.92 -5.41 -4.37
CA PHE A 45 -3.89 -6.32 -4.85
C PHE A 45 -3.89 -7.68 -4.15
N ASP A 46 -4.90 -8.03 -3.35
CA ASP A 46 -4.97 -9.32 -2.64
C ASP A 46 -4.90 -10.54 -3.58
N ALA A 47 -5.35 -10.37 -4.84
CA ALA A 47 -5.30 -11.39 -5.88
C ALA A 47 -4.09 -11.25 -6.83
N ALA A 48 -3.16 -10.33 -6.56
CA ALA A 48 -2.00 -10.12 -7.41
C ALA A 48 -1.07 -11.34 -7.37
N ARG A 49 -0.58 -11.76 -8.53
CA ARG A 49 0.37 -12.89 -8.62
C ARG A 49 1.82 -12.49 -8.36
N ILE A 50 2.10 -11.19 -8.35
CA ILE A 50 3.44 -10.62 -8.21
C ILE A 50 3.35 -9.45 -7.24
N HIS A 51 3.91 -9.61 -6.04
CA HIS A 51 3.83 -8.61 -4.98
C HIS A 51 4.97 -7.57 -5.01
N ALA A 52 6.04 -7.82 -5.77
CA ALA A 52 7.22 -6.96 -5.81
C ALA A 52 6.92 -5.49 -6.18
N PHE A 53 5.84 -5.24 -6.93
CA PHE A 53 5.42 -3.90 -7.34
C PHE A 53 4.27 -3.33 -6.52
N VAL A 54 3.67 -4.12 -5.61
CA VAL A 54 2.53 -3.66 -4.80
C VAL A 54 2.88 -2.43 -3.96
N PRO A 55 4.05 -2.34 -3.28
CA PRO A 55 4.36 -1.16 -2.46
C PRO A 55 4.37 0.15 -3.26
N ILE A 56 4.99 0.15 -4.45
CA ILE A 56 5.07 1.36 -5.28
C ILE A 56 3.71 1.73 -5.89
N LEU A 57 2.88 0.74 -6.22
CA LEU A 57 1.52 0.99 -6.72
C LEU A 57 0.61 1.55 -5.64
N VAL A 58 0.67 1.00 -4.42
CA VAL A 58 -0.08 1.47 -3.25
C VAL A 58 0.34 2.90 -2.90
N GLU A 59 1.65 3.18 -2.78
CA GLU A 59 2.12 4.53 -2.48
C GLU A 59 1.63 5.54 -3.50
N ARG A 60 1.75 5.21 -4.80
CA ARG A 60 1.30 6.09 -5.87
C ARG A 60 -0.20 6.37 -5.78
N ALA A 61 -1.02 5.34 -5.56
CA ALA A 61 -2.47 5.51 -5.45
C ALA A 61 -2.86 6.39 -4.26
N VAL A 62 -2.21 6.20 -3.10
CA VAL A 62 -2.44 7.06 -1.93
C VAL A 62 -2.03 8.50 -2.20
N ARG A 63 -0.87 8.73 -2.82
CA ARG A 63 -0.43 10.09 -3.21
C ARG A 63 -1.38 10.75 -4.20
N GLU A 64 -1.89 10.01 -5.18
CA GLU A 64 -2.89 10.51 -6.13
C GLU A 64 -4.18 10.89 -5.39
N PHE A 65 -4.66 10.05 -4.48
CA PHE A 65 -5.85 10.33 -3.66
C PHE A 65 -5.68 11.59 -2.80
N LEU A 66 -4.52 11.78 -2.16
CA LEU A 66 -4.24 12.95 -1.31
C LEU A 66 -3.97 14.22 -2.10
N ARG A 67 -3.55 14.10 -3.36
CA ARG A 67 -3.31 15.24 -4.25
C ARG A 67 -4.60 15.79 -4.86
N GLU A 68 -5.65 14.99 -4.93
CA GLU A 68 -6.95 15.48 -5.39
C GLU A 68 -7.57 16.43 -4.35
N PRO A 69 -7.99 17.65 -4.74
CA PRO A 69 -8.79 18.49 -3.85
C PRO A 69 -10.07 17.71 -3.49
N ALA A 70 -10.37 17.61 -2.19
CA ALA A 70 -11.40 16.78 -1.54
C ALA A 70 -12.82 16.89 -2.15
N GLY A 71 -13.02 16.41 -3.38
CA GLY A 71 -14.26 16.57 -4.13
C GLY A 71 -14.28 16.02 -5.55
N LYS A 72 -13.26 15.26 -6.02
CA LYS A 72 -13.20 14.77 -7.40
C LYS A 72 -13.04 13.26 -7.61
N HIS A 73 -13.24 12.43 -6.58
CA HIS A 73 -13.56 11.02 -6.83
C HIS A 73 -15.02 10.86 -7.25
N ARG A 74 -15.30 11.17 -8.52
CA ARG A 74 -16.54 10.83 -9.21
C ARG A 74 -16.28 9.59 -10.08
N ARG A 75 -17.00 8.52 -9.73
CA ARG A 75 -17.33 7.31 -10.48
C ARG A 75 -16.37 6.14 -10.39
#